data_AF-R5LGY4-F1
#
_entry.id   AF-R5LGY4-F1
#
_cell.length_a   1.000
_cell.length_b   1.000
_cell.length_c   1.000
_cell.angle_alpha   90.00
_cell.angle_beta   90.00
_cell.angle_gamma   90.00
#
_symmetry.space_group_name_H-M   'P 1'
#
loop_
_entity.id
_entity.type
_entity.pdbx_description
1 polymer ?
#
loop_
_entity_poly.entity_id
_entity_poly.type
_entity_poly.pdbx_seq_one_letter_code
_entity_poly.pdbx_strand_id
1 'polypeptide(L)'
;MQQLRSANRNDDADEYRQDKLADIQDRYDEIMAKINAGEDFDKLMEEYGEDGGNGTFLVTPGTEVYGKEFEECVMSIENPGDVATAVTDFGYYIVKYVDEVSVNADTLKASTEDLQAYLLENEKSKLYNAEYEKWKNEYSYQINSEILGLD
;
A
#
# COMPACT_ATOMS: atom_id res chain seq x y z
N MET A 1 7.13 4.78 -12.41
CA MET A 1 7.17 3.61 -11.50
C MET A 1 6.19 2.51 -11.92
N GLN A 2 4.85 2.64 -11.76
CA GLN A 2 3.93 1.51 -12.00
C GLN A 2 4.01 0.92 -13.41
N GLN A 3 4.13 1.75 -14.45
CA GLN A 3 4.32 1.30 -15.83
C GLN A 3 5.59 0.47 -16.03
N LEU A 4 6.68 0.79 -15.31
CA LEU A 4 7.93 0.04 -15.38
C LEU A 4 7.78 -1.34 -14.72
N ARG A 5 7.15 -1.39 -13.53
CA ARG A 5 6.80 -2.63 -12.83
C ARG A 5 5.91 -3.54 -13.69
N SER A 6 4.86 -3.00 -14.31
CA SER A 6 3.96 -3.75 -15.20
C SER A 6 4.64 -4.27 -16.47
N ALA A 7 5.71 -3.61 -16.92
CA ALA A 7 6.53 -4.06 -18.05
C ALA A 7 7.65 -5.04 -17.65
N ASN A 8 7.68 -5.52 -16.40
CA ASN A 8 8.75 -6.33 -15.81
C ASN A 8 10.15 -5.67 -15.87
N ARG A 9 10.20 -4.33 -15.95
CA ARG A 9 11.43 -3.54 -15.94
C ARG A 9 11.76 -3.14 -14.50
N ASN A 10 12.02 -4.14 -13.67
CA ASN A 10 12.17 -3.93 -12.22
C ASN A 10 13.39 -3.09 -11.86
N ASP A 11 14.54 -3.33 -12.50
CA ASP A 11 15.76 -2.56 -12.25
C ASP A 11 15.57 -1.07 -12.57
N ASP A 12 14.94 -0.76 -13.72
CA ASP A 12 14.61 0.62 -14.10
C ASP A 12 13.61 1.26 -13.15
N ALA A 13 12.66 0.46 -12.63
CA ALA A 13 11.69 0.94 -11.64
C ALA A 13 12.38 1.26 -10.30
N ASP A 14 13.35 0.45 -9.89
CA ASP A 14 14.12 0.64 -8.67
C ASP A 14 15.08 1.83 -8.77
N GLU A 15 15.73 2.03 -9.92
CA GLU A 15 16.54 3.22 -10.20
C GLU A 15 15.67 4.48 -10.17
N TYR A 16 14.51 4.45 -10.84
CA TYR A 16 13.56 5.56 -10.82
C TYR A 16 13.05 5.85 -9.39
N ARG A 17 12.81 4.81 -8.59
CA ARG A 17 12.44 4.98 -7.18
C ARG A 17 13.55 5.67 -6.40
N GLN A 18 14.80 5.24 -6.54
CA GLN A 18 15.94 5.87 -5.85
C GLN A 18 16.12 7.34 -6.24
N ASP A 19 16.00 7.67 -7.53
CA ASP A 19 16.04 9.06 -8.02
C ASP A 19 14.95 9.92 -7.35
N LYS A 20 13.71 9.42 -7.29
CA LYS A 20 12.59 10.13 -6.67
C LYS A 20 12.71 10.22 -5.14
N LEU A 21 13.32 9.23 -4.48
CA LEU A 21 13.61 9.30 -3.04
C LEU A 21 14.66 10.36 -2.74
N ALA A 22 15.68 10.52 -3.60
CA ALA A 22 16.68 11.56 -3.45
C ALA A 22 16.07 12.97 -3.50
N ASP A 23 15.04 13.19 -4.33
CA ASP A 23 14.30 14.46 -4.40
C ASP A 23 13.61 14.85 -3.08
N ILE A 24 13.30 13.87 -2.21
CA ILE A 24 12.58 14.08 -0.94
C ILE A 24 13.43 13.72 0.30
N GLN A 25 14.70 13.37 0.12
CA GLN A 25 15.60 12.92 1.18
C GLN A 25 15.79 13.97 2.27
N ASP A 26 16.03 15.23 1.90
CA ASP A 26 16.25 16.32 2.87
C ASP A 26 15.03 16.51 3.80
N ARG A 27 13.82 16.41 3.24
CA ARG A 27 12.58 16.50 4.03
C ARG A 27 12.41 15.29 4.94
N TYR A 28 12.73 14.09 4.45
CA TYR A 28 12.71 12.89 5.27
C TYR A 28 13.68 13.02 6.46
N ASP A 29 14.91 13.44 6.21
CA ASP A 29 15.94 13.61 7.22
C ASP A 29 15.56 14.67 8.26
N GLU A 30 14.93 15.77 7.84
CA GLU A 30 14.37 16.79 8.73
C GLU A 30 13.32 16.18 9.68
N ILE A 31 12.34 15.45 9.15
CA ILE A 31 11.26 14.85 9.95
C ILE A 31 11.85 13.82 10.93
N MET A 32 12.77 12.97 10.48
CA MET A 32 13.43 11.99 11.34
C MET A 32 14.27 12.65 12.44
N ALA A 33 14.93 13.77 12.16
CA ALA A 33 15.64 14.54 13.18
C ALA A 33 14.68 15.08 14.25
N LYS A 34 13.51 15.62 13.85
CA LYS A 34 12.46 16.07 14.77
C LYS A 34 11.91 14.93 15.63
N ILE A 35 11.63 13.77 15.03
CA ILE A 35 11.19 12.56 15.75
C ILE A 35 12.24 12.12 16.77
N ASN A 36 13.51 12.06 16.37
CA ASN A 36 14.62 11.68 17.26
C ASN A 36 14.85 12.70 18.39
N ALA A 37 14.47 13.97 18.18
CA ALA A 37 14.47 15.00 19.22
C ALA A 37 13.30 14.88 20.19
N GLY A 38 12.35 13.95 19.96
CA GLY A 38 11.18 13.74 20.79
C GLY A 38 10.03 14.71 20.51
N GLU A 39 9.98 15.31 19.31
CA GLU A 39 8.82 16.10 18.91
C GLU A 39 7.55 15.24 18.81
N ASP A 40 6.40 15.89 19.02
CA ASP A 40 5.11 15.21 19.02
C ASP A 40 4.75 14.73 17.61
N PHE A 41 4.62 13.42 17.46
CA PHE A 41 4.38 12.78 16.16
C PHE A 41 3.07 13.24 15.50
N ASP A 42 2.03 13.51 16.30
CA ASP A 42 0.71 13.88 15.76
C ASP A 42 0.79 15.31 15.18
N LYS A 43 1.55 16.21 15.81
CA LYS A 43 1.89 17.52 15.22
C LYS A 43 2.74 17.41 13.96
N LEU A 44 3.72 16.51 13.94
CA LEU A 44 4.54 16.28 12.73
C LEU A 44 3.68 15.73 11.59
N MET A 45 2.69 14.88 11.88
CA MET A 45 1.70 14.44 10.91
C MET A 45 0.85 15.59 10.37
N GLU A 46 0.38 16.51 11.24
CA GLU A 46 -0.38 17.69 10.80
C GLU A 46 0.45 18.63 9.92
N GLU A 47 1.75 18.79 10.23
CA GLU A 47 2.65 19.69 9.51
C GLU A 47 3.16 19.11 8.19
N TYR A 48 3.54 17.82 8.18
CA TYR A 48 4.23 17.18 7.05
C TYR A 48 3.42 16.10 6.33
N GLY A 49 2.28 15.68 6.86
CA GLY A 49 1.45 14.64 6.27
C GLY A 49 0.96 15.02 4.88
N GLU A 50 1.18 14.13 3.90
CA GLU A 50 0.67 14.30 2.53
C GLU A 50 -0.58 13.47 2.25
N ASP A 51 -0.88 12.49 3.10
CA ASP A 51 -2.07 11.67 2.97
C ASP A 51 -3.27 12.42 3.57
N GLY A 52 -4.29 12.66 2.74
CA GLY A 52 -5.53 13.33 3.15
C GLY A 52 -6.47 12.46 3.98
N GLY A 53 -6.13 11.19 4.24
CA GLY A 53 -6.88 10.27 5.09
C GLY A 53 -6.70 10.50 6.61
N ASN A 54 -7.27 9.62 7.43
CA ASN A 54 -7.25 9.72 8.89
C ASN A 54 -5.88 9.37 9.55
N GLY A 55 -4.80 9.22 8.76
CA GLY A 55 -3.44 8.98 9.24
C GLY A 55 -3.21 7.71 10.08
N THR A 56 -4.24 6.89 10.28
CA THR A 56 -4.21 5.66 11.08
C THR A 56 -4.46 4.47 10.18
N PHE A 57 -3.53 3.52 10.18
CA PHE A 57 -3.59 2.31 9.37
C PHE A 57 -3.85 1.10 10.25
N LEU A 58 -4.91 0.34 9.95
CA LEU A 58 -5.08 -1.01 10.47
C LEU A 58 -4.33 -1.95 9.52
N VAL A 59 -3.31 -2.65 10.05
CA VAL A 59 -2.50 -3.61 9.29
C VAL A 59 -2.56 -4.96 9.99
N THR A 60 -2.92 -6.00 9.26
CA THR A 60 -2.88 -7.40 9.71
C THR A 60 -1.95 -8.22 8.82
N PRO A 61 -1.43 -9.38 9.28
CA PRO A 61 -0.67 -10.27 8.41
C PRO A 61 -1.44 -10.61 7.12
N GLY A 62 -0.81 -10.45 5.97
CA GLY A 62 -1.39 -10.58 4.63
C GLY A 62 -2.02 -9.29 4.07
N THR A 63 -1.77 -8.11 4.65
CA THR A 63 -2.32 -6.84 4.14
C THR A 63 -1.58 -6.40 2.88
N GLU A 64 -2.19 -6.57 1.70
CA GLU A 64 -1.57 -6.21 0.42
C GLU A 64 -1.85 -4.75 -0.02
N VAL A 65 -2.86 -4.08 0.55
CA VAL A 65 -3.37 -2.79 0.06
C VAL A 65 -2.33 -1.65 0.10
N TYR A 66 -1.37 -1.71 1.02
CA TYR A 66 -0.31 -0.71 1.18
C TYR A 66 1.03 -1.13 0.56
N GLY A 67 1.06 -2.30 -0.09
CA GLY A 67 2.29 -2.92 -0.58
C GLY A 67 3.03 -3.72 0.50
N LYS A 68 3.84 -4.67 0.03
CA LYS A 68 4.52 -5.64 0.87
C LYS A 68 5.57 -4.98 1.78
N GLU A 69 6.29 -3.99 1.28
CA GLU A 69 7.32 -3.26 2.03
C GLU A 69 6.73 -2.49 3.22
N PHE A 70 5.50 -1.97 3.07
CA PHE A 70 4.80 -1.30 4.15
C PHE A 70 4.34 -2.29 5.22
N GLU A 71 3.73 -3.40 4.79
CA GLU A 71 3.29 -4.45 5.71
C GLU A 71 4.47 -5.01 6.52
N GLU A 72 5.56 -5.40 5.86
CA GLU A 72 6.75 -5.96 6.51
C GLU A 72 7.37 -4.96 7.50
N CYS A 73 7.40 -3.67 7.16
CA CYS A 73 7.89 -2.62 8.05
C CYS A 73 7.00 -2.49 9.30
N VAL A 74 5.69 -2.33 9.13
CA VAL A 74 4.75 -2.17 10.27
C VAL A 74 4.75 -3.41 11.16
N MET A 75 4.81 -4.60 10.58
CA MET A 75 4.86 -5.87 11.31
C MET A 75 6.19 -6.11 12.05
N SER A 76 7.23 -5.34 11.74
CA SER A 76 8.53 -5.41 12.41
C SER A 76 8.62 -4.53 13.66
N ILE A 77 7.64 -3.65 13.89
CA ILE A 77 7.63 -2.74 15.04
C ILE A 77 7.23 -3.50 16.30
N GLU A 78 8.08 -3.49 17.32
CA GLU A 78 7.90 -4.35 18.50
C GLU A 78 7.01 -3.71 19.57
N ASN A 79 7.14 -2.40 19.84
CA ASN A 79 6.50 -1.77 20.99
C ASN A 79 5.63 -0.56 20.59
N PRO A 80 4.47 -0.35 21.25
CA PRO A 80 3.71 0.89 21.10
C PRO A 80 4.58 2.13 21.40
N GLY A 81 4.56 3.09 20.49
CA GLY A 81 5.39 4.29 20.49
C GLY A 81 6.61 4.19 19.59
N ASP A 82 7.06 2.99 19.21
CA ASP A 82 8.18 2.83 18.29
C ASP A 82 7.82 3.35 16.89
N VAL A 83 8.82 3.93 16.23
CA VAL A 83 8.70 4.51 14.89
C VAL A 83 9.56 3.73 13.91
N ALA A 84 9.02 3.45 12.73
CA ALA A 84 9.74 2.84 11.62
C ALA A 84 9.50 3.60 10.31
N THR A 85 10.36 3.36 9.32
CA THR A 85 10.21 3.93 7.98
C THR A 85 10.09 2.80 6.96
N ALA A 86 8.96 2.75 6.25
CA ALA A 86 8.83 1.93 5.05
C ALA A 86 9.23 2.73 3.82
N VAL A 87 10.03 2.13 2.94
CA VAL A 87 10.36 2.69 1.64
C VAL A 87 9.53 1.94 0.60
N THR A 88 8.57 2.64 0.02
CA THR A 88 7.64 2.06 -0.95
C THR A 88 7.84 2.70 -2.31
N ASP A 89 7.17 2.13 -3.30
CA ASP A 89 7.05 2.70 -4.63
C ASP A 89 6.31 4.06 -4.65
N PHE A 90 5.67 4.47 -3.53
CA PHE A 90 5.06 5.79 -3.34
C PHE A 90 5.93 6.79 -2.56
N GLY A 91 7.08 6.36 -2.04
CA GLY A 91 7.97 7.19 -1.22
C GLY A 91 8.12 6.66 0.21
N TYR A 92 8.46 7.56 1.14
CA TYR A 92 8.64 7.25 2.55
C TYR A 92 7.30 7.24 3.29
N TYR A 93 7.06 6.16 4.03
CA TYR A 93 6.06 6.15 5.10
C TYR A 93 6.78 6.07 6.44
N ILE A 94 6.70 7.15 7.21
CA ILE A 94 7.14 7.15 8.60
C ILE A 94 5.92 6.78 9.45
N VAL A 95 5.98 5.67 10.15
CA VAL A 95 4.85 5.08 10.89
C VAL A 95 5.20 4.95 12.36
N LYS A 96 4.23 5.25 13.24
CA LYS A 96 4.32 5.05 14.69
C LYS A 96 3.34 3.95 15.08
N TYR A 97 3.80 2.95 15.81
CA TYR A 97 2.91 1.94 16.35
C TYR A 97 2.10 2.53 17.50
N VAL A 98 0.80 2.70 17.33
CA VAL A 98 -0.06 3.38 18.31
C VAL A 98 -0.69 2.43 19.32
N ASP A 99 -1.27 1.31 18.87
CA ASP A 99 -1.97 0.37 19.75
C ASP A 99 -2.25 -0.97 19.04
N GLU A 100 -2.45 -2.03 19.83
CA GLU A 100 -2.99 -3.31 19.35
C GLU A 100 -4.51 -3.26 19.26
N VAL A 101 -5.04 -3.51 18.06
CA VAL A 101 -6.48 -3.71 17.92
C VAL A 101 -6.81 -5.15 18.32
N SER A 102 -7.42 -5.33 19.49
CA SER A 102 -7.97 -6.63 19.87
C SER A 102 -9.27 -6.91 19.09
N VAL A 103 -9.25 -7.93 18.24
CA VAL A 103 -10.47 -8.47 17.63
C VAL A 103 -11.03 -9.53 18.58
N ASN A 104 -12.16 -9.24 19.21
CA ASN A 104 -12.87 -10.20 20.05
C ASN A 104 -14.01 -10.88 19.27
N ALA A 105 -14.63 -11.89 19.90
CA ALA A 105 -15.71 -12.65 19.28
C ALA A 105 -16.91 -11.79 18.88
N ASP A 106 -17.20 -10.71 19.61
CA ASP A 106 -18.30 -9.80 19.30
C ASP A 106 -17.96 -8.92 18.10
N THR A 107 -16.73 -8.39 18.00
CA THR A 107 -16.22 -7.67 16.82
C THR A 107 -16.27 -8.55 15.58
N LEU A 108 -15.82 -9.81 15.72
CA LEU A 108 -15.81 -10.76 14.60
C LEU A 108 -17.24 -11.10 14.17
N LYS A 109 -18.15 -11.35 15.12
CA LYS A 109 -19.56 -11.64 14.85
C LYS A 109 -20.27 -10.46 14.19
N ALA A 110 -20.01 -9.24 14.66
CA ALA A 110 -20.57 -8.03 14.08
C ALA A 110 -20.06 -7.78 12.66
N SER A 111 -18.82 -8.18 12.35
CA SER A 111 -18.18 -7.99 11.05
C SER A 111 -18.28 -9.23 10.14
N THR A 112 -18.93 -10.32 10.57
CA THR A 112 -18.89 -11.61 9.85
C THR A 112 -19.56 -11.49 8.49
N GLU A 113 -20.69 -10.78 8.40
CA GLU A 113 -21.42 -10.60 7.13
C GLU A 113 -20.60 -9.77 6.13
N ASP A 114 -19.98 -8.67 6.59
CA ASP A 114 -19.12 -7.82 5.76
C ASP A 114 -17.85 -8.54 5.30
N LEU A 115 -17.21 -9.30 6.20
CA LEU A 115 -16.05 -10.13 5.87
C LEU A 115 -16.42 -11.22 4.85
N GLN A 116 -17.58 -11.87 5.01
CA GLN A 116 -18.07 -12.86 4.04
C GLN A 116 -18.35 -12.23 2.68
N ALA A 117 -18.97 -11.04 2.65
CA ALA A 117 -19.23 -10.31 1.42
C ALA A 117 -17.93 -9.89 0.72
N TYR A 118 -16.97 -9.35 1.46
CA TYR A 118 -15.65 -8.98 0.94
C TYR A 118 -14.90 -10.19 0.37
N LEU A 119 -14.81 -11.29 1.14
CA LEU A 119 -14.13 -12.51 0.69
C LEU A 119 -14.80 -13.12 -0.55
N LEU A 120 -16.14 -13.13 -0.57
CA LEU A 120 -16.90 -13.62 -1.72
C LEU A 120 -16.61 -12.78 -2.98
N GLU A 121 -16.56 -11.45 -2.85
CA GLU A 121 -16.30 -10.57 -3.98
C GLU A 121 -14.85 -10.68 -4.48
N ASN A 122 -13.90 -10.83 -3.56
CA ASN A 122 -12.50 -11.05 -3.89
C ASN A 122 -12.32 -12.39 -4.65
N GLU A 123 -12.90 -13.48 -4.15
CA GLU A 123 -12.84 -14.79 -4.84
C GLU A 123 -13.55 -14.79 -6.20
N LYS A 124 -14.70 -14.10 -6.33
CA LYS A 124 -15.33 -13.88 -7.64
C LYS A 124 -14.41 -13.14 -8.60
N SER A 125 -13.76 -12.07 -8.14
CA SER A 125 -12.84 -11.26 -8.95
C SER A 125 -11.62 -12.07 -9.39
N LYS A 126 -11.03 -12.86 -8.49
CA LYS A 126 -9.93 -13.78 -8.82
C LYS A 126 -10.34 -14.80 -9.87
N LEU A 127 -11.48 -15.48 -9.67
CA LEU A 127 -12.00 -16.47 -10.61
C LEU A 127 -12.31 -15.83 -11.97
N TYR A 128 -12.98 -14.68 -11.96
CA TYR A 128 -13.28 -13.94 -13.19
C TYR A 128 -12.00 -13.58 -13.94
N ASN A 129 -11.00 -12.99 -13.28
CA ASN A 129 -9.75 -12.60 -13.91
C ASN A 129 -8.99 -13.82 -14.46
N ALA A 130 -8.97 -14.93 -13.72
CA ALA A 130 -8.34 -16.16 -14.17
C ALA A 130 -9.02 -16.76 -15.41
N GLU A 131 -10.36 -16.82 -15.43
CA GLU A 131 -11.11 -17.30 -16.60
C GLU A 131 -11.03 -16.32 -17.78
N TYR A 132 -11.06 -15.02 -17.52
CA TYR A 132 -10.91 -13.98 -18.53
C TYR A 132 -9.56 -14.10 -19.26
N GLU A 133 -8.46 -14.29 -18.53
CA GLU A 133 -7.15 -14.52 -19.15
C GLU A 133 -7.09 -15.83 -19.95
N LYS A 134 -7.82 -16.89 -19.54
CA LYS A 134 -7.95 -18.09 -20.37
C LYS A 134 -8.70 -17.78 -21.66
N TRP A 135 -9.86 -17.14 -21.58
CA TRP A 135 -10.69 -16.81 -22.76
C TRP A 135 -9.96 -15.92 -23.76
N LYS A 136 -9.15 -14.95 -23.29
CA LYS A 136 -8.29 -14.14 -24.15
C LYS A 136 -7.32 -14.97 -25.00
N ASN A 137 -6.84 -16.08 -24.46
CA ASN A 137 -5.90 -16.96 -25.15
C ASN A 137 -6.60 -18.05 -25.99
N GLU A 138 -7.79 -18.49 -25.58
CA GLU A 138 -8.54 -19.55 -26.24
C GLU A 138 -9.32 -19.05 -27.47
N TYR A 139 -9.87 -17.84 -27.42
CA TYR A 139 -10.66 -17.26 -28.50
C TYR A 139 -9.86 -16.25 -29.31
N SER A 140 -9.83 -16.42 -30.63
CA SER A 140 -9.30 -15.41 -31.54
C SER A 140 -10.25 -14.20 -31.59
N TYR A 141 -9.73 -13.02 -31.27
CA TYR A 141 -10.44 -11.76 -31.40
C TYR A 141 -9.63 -10.76 -32.24
N GLN A 142 -10.33 -9.80 -32.83
CA GLN A 142 -9.72 -8.65 -33.51
C GLN A 142 -10.24 -7.38 -32.83
N ILE A 143 -9.33 -6.49 -32.43
CA ILE A 143 -9.69 -5.17 -31.93
C ILE A 143 -9.79 -4.24 -33.13
N ASN A 144 -10.94 -3.60 -33.31
CA ASN A 144 -11.12 -2.56 -34.31
C ASN A 144 -10.79 -1.19 -33.70
N SER A 145 -9.53 -0.76 -33.87
CA SER A 145 -8.97 0.48 -33.33
C SER A 145 -9.72 1.73 -33.82
N GLU A 146 -10.15 1.71 -35.07
CA GLU A 146 -10.80 2.83 -35.78
C GLU A 146 -12.16 3.18 -35.15
N ILE A 147 -12.93 2.16 -34.75
CA ILE A 147 -14.21 2.36 -34.04
C ILE A 147 -13.98 2.85 -32.60
N LEU A 148 -12.90 2.41 -31.97
CA LEU A 148 -12.58 2.75 -30.58
C LEU A 148 -11.87 4.12 -30.44
N GLY A 149 -11.52 4.77 -31.56
CA GLY A 149 -10.80 6.05 -31.55
C GLY A 149 -9.42 5.93 -30.92
N LEU A 150 -8.76 4.77 -31.09
CA LEU A 150 -7.43 4.48 -30.54
C LEU A 150 -6.30 4.72 -31.56
N ASP A 151 -6.62 5.37 -32.69
CA ASP A 151 -5.70 5.72 -33.79
C ASP A 151 -4.92 7.02 -33.53
#